data_AF-A0A100XF70-F1
#
_entry.id   AF-A0A100XF70-F1
#
_cell.length_a   1.000
_cell.length_b   1.000
_cell.length_c   1.000
_cell.angle_alpha   90.00
_cell.angle_beta   90.00
_cell.angle_gamma   90.00
#
_symmetry.space_group_name_H-M   'P 1'
#
loop_
_entity.id
_entity.type
_entity.pdbx_description
1 polymer ?
#
loop_
_entity_poly.entity_id
_entity_poly.type
_entity_poly.pdbx_seq_one_letter_code
_entity_poly.pdbx_strand_id
1 'polypeptide(L)'
;MSAAELARGDGPGRVYIVEPTGTLEDDPNVTDKKFPGNPTHSYRTREPVRVVGEVTDWVGHTPEQLQAMIDGLEELRRSGKAVIYD
;
A
#
# COMPACT_ATOMS: atom_id res chain seq x y z
N MET A 1 -0.35 -4.58 6.67
CA MET A 1 -0.41 -4.91 5.23
C MET A 1 0.33 -3.84 4.49
N SER A 2 1.26 -4.29 3.66
CA SER A 2 1.92 -3.48 2.65
C SER A 2 1.22 -3.62 1.30
N ALA A 3 1.46 -2.67 0.40
CA ALA A 3 0.98 -2.76 -0.99
C ALA A 3 1.58 -3.95 -1.75
N ALA A 4 2.82 -4.36 -1.41
CA ALA A 4 3.48 -5.50 -2.04
C ALA A 4 2.73 -6.83 -1.83
N GLU A 5 2.04 -6.98 -0.71
CA GLU A 5 1.26 -8.18 -0.37
C GLU A 5 -0.14 -8.18 -0.98
N LEU A 6 -0.64 -7.00 -1.36
CA LEU A 6 -1.96 -6.81 -1.96
C LEU A 6 -1.89 -6.61 -3.48
N ALA A 7 -0.69 -6.52 -4.04
CA ALA A 7 -0.49 -6.36 -5.46
C ALA A 7 -1.12 -7.52 -6.23
N ARG A 8 -1.80 -7.22 -7.34
CA ARG A 8 -2.40 -8.26 -8.18
C ARG A 8 -1.31 -8.98 -8.96
N GLY A 9 -1.32 -10.31 -8.92
CA GLY A 9 -0.44 -11.18 -9.69
C GLY A 9 0.00 -12.40 -8.89
N ASP A 10 0.49 -13.44 -9.59
CA ASP A 10 0.92 -14.71 -8.98
C ASP A 10 2.41 -14.72 -8.58
N GLY A 11 3.15 -13.65 -8.89
CA GLY A 11 4.55 -13.49 -8.53
C GLY A 11 4.74 -13.07 -7.06
N PRO A 12 5.94 -13.29 -6.49
CA PRO A 12 6.23 -12.80 -5.15
C PRO A 12 6.12 -11.27 -5.10
N GLY A 13 5.61 -10.74 -3.98
CA GLY A 13 5.60 -9.30 -3.72
C GLY A 13 7.01 -8.72 -3.82
N ARG A 14 7.12 -7.56 -4.48
CA ARG A 14 8.40 -6.85 -4.65
C ARG A 14 8.28 -5.44 -4.10
N VAL A 15 9.38 -4.97 -3.51
CA VAL A 15 9.50 -3.60 -2.99
C VAL A 15 10.61 -2.90 -3.76
N TYR A 16 10.25 -1.81 -4.44
CA TYR A 16 11.20 -1.02 -5.21
C TYR A 16 11.48 0.30 -4.50
N ILE A 17 12.74 0.74 -4.58
CA ILE A 17 13.14 2.10 -4.23
C ILE A 17 12.95 2.95 -5.48
N VAL A 18 12.18 4.02 -5.36
CA VAL A 18 11.84 4.88 -6.48
C VAL A 18 12.16 6.33 -6.19
N GLU A 19 12.58 7.06 -7.21
CA GLU A 19 12.69 8.51 -7.20
C GLU A 19 11.50 9.11 -7.95
N PRO A 20 10.72 10.01 -7.32
CA PRO A 20 9.68 10.74 -8.04
C PRO A 20 10.31 11.71 -9.03
N THR A 21 9.74 11.83 -10.23
CA THR A 21 10.16 12.89 -11.17
C THR A 21 9.45 14.21 -10.92
N GLY A 22 8.56 14.24 -9.93
CA GLY A 22 7.53 15.24 -9.76
C GLY A 22 7.09 15.43 -8.32
N THR A 23 5.97 16.13 -8.16
CA THR A 23 5.39 16.42 -6.83
C THR A 23 4.76 15.17 -6.21
N LEU A 24 4.89 15.06 -4.88
CA LEU A 24 4.23 14.06 -4.07
C LEU A 24 3.14 14.72 -3.25
N GLU A 25 2.02 14.02 -3.06
CA GLU A 25 0.96 14.38 -2.12
C GLU A 25 0.64 13.19 -1.22
N ASP A 26 0.12 13.46 -0.02
CA ASP A 26 -0.28 12.43 0.93
C ASP A 26 -1.36 11.51 0.33
N ASP A 27 -1.25 10.20 0.56
CA ASP A 27 -2.24 9.23 0.08
C ASP A 27 -3.55 9.37 0.89
N PRO A 28 -4.66 9.78 0.27
CA PRO A 28 -5.93 9.97 0.96
C PRO A 28 -6.57 8.65 1.39
N ASN A 29 -6.08 7.48 0.97
CA ASN A 29 -6.62 6.19 1.41
C ASN A 29 -6.17 5.82 2.83
N VAL A 30 -5.10 6.43 3.33
CA VAL A 30 -4.52 6.08 4.64
C VAL A 30 -4.23 7.30 5.52
N THR A 31 -4.10 8.49 4.93
CA THR A 31 -3.92 9.75 5.67
C THR A 31 -5.22 10.22 6.29
N ASP A 32 -5.19 10.59 7.57
CA ASP A 32 -6.36 11.05 8.35
C ASP A 32 -7.55 10.08 8.32
N LYS A 33 -7.29 8.77 8.18
CA LYS A 33 -8.33 7.73 8.24
C LYS A 33 -8.44 7.12 9.62
N LYS A 34 -7.51 6.23 9.97
CA LYS A 34 -7.49 5.53 11.25
C LYS A 34 -6.73 6.32 12.32
N PHE A 35 -5.74 7.09 11.90
CA PHE A 35 -4.85 7.87 12.75
C PHE A 35 -4.70 9.28 12.16
N PRO A 36 -4.45 10.31 12.99
CA PRO A 36 -4.24 11.67 12.52
C PRO A 36 -2.93 11.78 11.72
N GLY A 37 -2.97 12.55 10.63
CA GLY A 37 -1.85 12.75 9.72
C GLY A 37 -1.51 11.51 8.88
N ASN A 38 -0.25 11.43 8.46
CA ASN A 38 0.28 10.37 7.61
C ASN A 38 1.39 9.55 8.32
N PRO A 39 1.05 8.78 9.37
CA PRO A 39 2.05 8.02 10.14
C PRO A 39 2.70 6.89 9.34
N THR A 40 2.06 6.43 8.26
CA THR A 40 2.61 5.40 7.37
C THR A 40 3.55 5.98 6.32
N HIS A 41 3.67 7.31 6.22
CA HIS A 41 4.44 7.99 5.17
C HIS A 41 4.05 7.51 3.76
N SER A 42 2.75 7.39 3.51
CA SER A 42 2.21 6.95 2.22
C SER A 42 1.90 8.16 1.34
N TYR A 43 2.39 8.12 0.11
CA TYR A 43 2.24 9.21 -0.85
C TYR A 43 1.73 8.69 -2.20
N ARG A 44 1.17 9.58 -3.00
CA ARG A 44 0.84 9.34 -4.40
C ARG A 44 1.35 10.48 -5.29
N THR A 45 1.49 10.18 -6.58
CA THR A 45 1.84 11.17 -7.59
C THR A 45 1.19 10.81 -8.92
N ARG A 46 0.88 11.83 -9.73
CA ARG A 46 0.44 11.67 -11.13
C ARG A 46 1.60 11.65 -12.11
N GLU A 47 2.78 12.03 -11.64
CA GLU A 47 3.99 12.07 -12.45
C GLU A 47 4.71 10.72 -12.38
N PRO A 48 5.51 10.35 -13.40
CA PRO A 48 6.26 9.10 -13.38
C PRO A 48 7.20 8.98 -12.18
N VAL A 49 7.57 7.75 -11.85
CA VAL A 49 8.65 7.44 -10.90
C VAL A 49 9.74 6.64 -11.59
N ARG A 50 11.00 6.87 -11.21
CA ARG A 50 12.14 6.09 -11.68
C ARG A 50 12.51 5.04 -10.64
N VAL A 51 12.56 3.77 -11.04
CA VAL A 51 13.10 2.71 -10.18
C VAL A 51 14.62 2.86 -10.10
N VAL A 52 15.14 3.00 -8.88
CA VAL A 52 16.58 3.16 -8.61
C VAL A 52 17.16 1.99 -7.80
N GLY A 53 16.32 1.10 -7.30
CA GLY A 53 16.74 -0.11 -6.61
C GLY A 53 15.59 -1.04 -6.27
N GLU A 54 15.93 -2.20 -5.74
CA GLU A 54 14.99 -3.20 -5.22
C GLU A 54 15.43 -3.58 -3.80
N VAL A 55 14.48 -3.65 -2.87
CA VAL A 55 14.71 -4.13 -1.50
C VAL A 55 14.50 -5.64 -1.51
N THR A 56 15.58 -6.41 -1.36
CA THR A 56 15.56 -7.88 -1.47
C THR A 56 15.46 -8.60 -0.13
N ASP A 57 15.73 -7.90 0.97
CA ASP A 57 15.69 -8.41 2.34
C ASP A 57 14.39 -8.05 3.08
N TRP A 58 13.39 -7.55 2.34
CA TRP A 58 12.08 -7.23 2.88
C TRP A 58 11.36 -8.52 3.32
N VAL A 59 10.91 -8.53 4.57
CA VAL A 59 10.12 -9.62 5.15
C VAL A 59 8.67 -9.17 5.26
N GLY A 60 7.77 -9.93 4.63
CA GLY A 60 6.33 -9.71 4.73
C GLY A 60 5.76 -10.05 6.10
N HIS A 61 4.45 -9.81 6.26
CA HIS A 61 3.72 -10.18 7.45
C HIS A 61 3.62 -11.71 7.58
N THR A 62 3.34 -12.20 8.79
CA THR A 62 3.08 -13.64 8.97
C THR A 62 1.80 -14.05 8.22
N PRO A 63 1.65 -15.33 7.85
CA PRO A 63 0.44 -15.82 7.18
C PRO A 63 -0.85 -15.47 7.93
N GLU A 64 -0.83 -15.56 9.26
CA GLU A 64 -1.99 -15.28 10.12
C GLU A 64 -2.35 -13.79 10.11
N GLN A 65 -1.33 -12.92 10.19
CA GLN A 65 -1.52 -11.48 10.08
C GLN A 65 -2.07 -11.10 8.70
N LEU A 66 -1.51 -11.70 7.64
CA LEU A 66 -1.97 -11.46 6.28
C LEU A 66 -3.43 -11.89 6.11
N GLN A 67 -3.79 -13.08 6.58
CA GLN A 67 -5.15 -13.59 6.51
C GLN A 67 -6.15 -12.69 7.25
N ALA A 68 -5.83 -12.30 8.49
CA ALA A 68 -6.70 -11.42 9.28
C ALA A 68 -6.98 -10.08 8.57
N MET A 69 -5.99 -9.59 7.81
CA MET A 69 -6.14 -8.36 7.05
C MET A 69 -6.93 -8.56 5.75
N ILE A 70 -6.79 -9.71 5.08
CA ILE A 70 -7.61 -10.08 3.91
C ILE A 70 -9.09 -10.17 4.34
N ASP A 71 -9.37 -10.86 5.45
CA ASP A 71 -10.72 -11.01 5.98
C ASP A 71 -11.35 -9.65 6.31
N GLY A 72 -10.57 -8.75 6.90
CA GLY A 72 -11.01 -7.37 7.17
C GLY A 72 -11.37 -6.60 5.89
N LEU A 73 -10.63 -6.79 4.80
CA LEU A 73 -10.91 -6.16 3.51
C LEU A 73 -12.16 -6.75 2.86
N GLU A 74 -12.39 -8.06 2.97
CA GLU A 74 -13.63 -8.70 2.50
C GLU A 74 -14.85 -8.16 3.24
N GLU A 75 -14.76 -7.96 4.55
CA GLU A 75 -15.86 -7.39 5.33
C GLU A 75 -16.15 -5.94 4.95
N LEU A 76 -15.12 -5.13 4.68
CA LEU A 76 -15.29 -3.77 4.15
C LEU A 76 -15.97 -3.78 2.78
N ARG A 77 -15.67 -4.77 1.92
CA ARG A 77 -16.34 -4.94 0.62
C ARG A 77 -17.81 -5.35 0.79
N ARG A 78 -18.09 -6.34 1.65
CA ARG A 78 -19.47 -6.82 1.93
C ARG A 78 -20.35 -5.70 2.49
N SER A 79 -19.78 -4.84 3.34
CA SER A 79 -20.49 -3.70 3.94
C SER A 79 -20.54 -2.44 3.05
N GLY A 80 -19.97 -2.49 1.83
CA GLY A 80 -19.96 -1.35 0.90
C GLY A 80 -19.07 -0.18 1.33
N LYS A 81 -18.17 -0.39 2.30
CA LYS A 81 -17.29 0.64 2.89
C LYS A 81 -15.87 0.65 2.30
N ALA A 82 -15.56 -0.28 1.41
CA ALA A 82 -14.27 -0.35 0.70
C ALA A 82 -14.16 0.71 -0.41
N VAL A 83 -14.20 2.00 -0.02
CA VAL A 83 -14.02 3.14 -0.93
C VAL A 83 -12.54 3.29 -1.27
N ILE A 84 -12.23 3.41 -2.55
CA ILE A 84 -10.87 3.67 -3.06
C ILE A 84 -10.85 5.09 -3.63
N TYR A 85 -9.88 5.89 -3.19
CA TYR A 85 -9.64 7.24 -3.68
C TYR A 85 -8.43 7.21 -4.62
N ASP A 86 -8.66 7.43 -5.92
CA ASP A 86 -7.63 7.50 -6.99
C ASP A 86 -7.49 8.94 -7.50
#